data_AF-A0A8R1EDU7-F1
#
_entry.id   AF-A0A8R1EDU7-F1
#
_cell.length_a   1.000
_cell.length_b   1.000
_cell.length_c   1.000
_cell.angle_alpha   90.00
_cell.angle_beta   90.00
_cell.angle_gamma   90.00
#
_symmetry.space_group_name_H-M   'P 1'
#
loop_
_entity.id
_entity.type
_entity.pdbx_description
1 polymer ?
#
loop_
_entity_poly.entity_id
_entity_poly.type
_entity_poly.pdbx_seq_one_letter_code
_entity_poly.pdbx_strand_id
1 'polypeptide(L)'
;MKNQKKNVNSTIQHFQFFYVGYIVSFGGCVPFINVGDATLYSKLFNPVGQAVQQSFYDVSQIFARVVAPVLCLTIYSWFGPRRVWELLFVQLFIVTAFWIAFAHRMIPLRPKPRPVFYLG
;
A
#
# COMPACT_ATOMS: atom_id res chain seq x y z
N MET A 1 35.73 -28.34 6.54
CA MET A 1 34.93 -27.30 7.25
C MET A 1 34.80 -25.95 6.52
N LYS A 2 35.79 -25.47 5.74
CA LYS A 2 35.68 -24.18 5.00
C LYS A 2 34.56 -24.13 3.93
N ASN A 3 34.29 -25.25 3.24
CA ASN A 3 33.25 -25.29 2.20
C ASN A 3 31.81 -25.17 2.74
N GLN A 4 31.53 -25.66 3.95
CA GLN A 4 30.22 -25.51 4.60
C GLN A 4 29.98 -24.06 5.03
N LYS A 5 31.01 -23.38 5.57
CA LYS A 5 30.94 -21.96 5.97
C LYS A 5 30.75 -21.00 4.77
N LYS A 6 31.38 -21.31 3.63
CA LYS A 6 31.23 -20.51 2.39
C LYS A 6 29.82 -20.64 1.81
N ASN A 7 29.24 -21.84 1.86
CA ASN A 7 27.87 -22.11 1.39
C ASN A 7 26.81 -21.45 2.29
N VAL A 8 27.03 -21.46 3.60
CA VAL A 8 26.18 -20.73 4.56
C VAL A 8 26.25 -19.21 4.34
N ASN A 9 27.44 -18.64 4.13
CA ASN A 9 27.58 -17.22 3.85
C ASN A 9 26.94 -16.80 2.52
N SER A 10 27.00 -17.62 1.47
CA SER A 10 26.29 -17.32 0.23
C SER A 10 24.78 -17.33 0.45
N THR A 11 24.21 -18.32 1.15
CA THR A 11 22.76 -18.36 1.42
C THR A 11 22.29 -17.17 2.27
N ILE A 12 23.10 -16.76 3.24
CA ILE A 12 22.82 -15.56 4.06
C ILE A 12 22.89 -14.29 3.21
N GLN A 13 23.86 -14.16 2.30
CA GLN A 13 23.94 -13.00 1.40
C GLN A 13 22.70 -12.88 0.50
N HIS A 14 22.23 -13.98 -0.10
CA HIS A 14 21.03 -13.96 -0.95
C HIS A 14 19.79 -13.54 -0.15
N PHE A 15 19.68 -14.01 1.09
CA PHE A 15 18.63 -13.61 2.02
C PHE A 15 18.71 -12.12 2.39
N GLN A 16 19.92 -11.60 2.64
CA GLN A 16 20.14 -10.18 2.97
C GLN A 16 19.81 -9.25 1.81
N PHE A 17 20.20 -9.58 0.57
CA PHE A 17 19.83 -8.79 -0.61
C PHE A 17 18.32 -8.74 -0.83
N PHE A 18 17.63 -9.86 -0.60
CA PHE A 18 16.18 -9.92 -0.68
C PHE A 18 15.52 -9.02 0.38
N TYR A 19 16.02 -9.06 1.62
CA TYR A 19 15.49 -8.27 2.73
C TYR A 19 15.75 -6.77 2.57
N VAL A 20 16.92 -6.39 2.08
CA VAL A 20 17.26 -4.99 1.78
C VAL A 20 16.39 -4.46 0.63
N GLY A 21 16.20 -5.24 -0.45
CA GLY A 21 15.30 -4.87 -1.54
C GLY A 21 13.86 -4.69 -1.07
N TYR A 22 13.38 -5.56 -0.18
CA TYR A 22 12.07 -5.44 0.44
C TYR A 22 11.93 -4.17 1.29
N ILE A 23 12.91 -3.87 2.15
CA ILE A 23 12.91 -2.67 3.01
C ILE A 23 12.92 -1.40 2.16
N VAL A 24 13.75 -1.33 1.11
CA VAL A 24 13.82 -0.13 0.26
C VAL A 24 12.53 0.04 -0.54
N SER A 25 11.98 -1.04 -1.11
CA SER A 25 10.77 -0.98 -1.94
C SER A 25 9.52 -0.65 -1.13
N PHE A 26 9.29 -1.33 -0.01
CA PHE A 26 8.10 -1.10 0.82
C PHE A 26 8.30 0.04 1.81
N GLY A 27 9.47 0.15 2.45
CA GLY A 27 9.75 1.22 3.41
C GLY A 27 9.89 2.60 2.76
N GLY A 28 10.37 2.65 1.52
CA GLY A 28 10.46 3.90 0.75
C GLY A 28 9.13 4.32 0.13
N CYS A 29 8.43 3.42 -0.57
CA CYS A 29 7.27 3.82 -1.37
C CYS A 29 6.00 4.05 -0.55
N VAL A 30 5.73 3.24 0.49
CA VAL A 30 4.51 3.34 1.30
C VAL A 30 4.28 4.73 1.92
N PRO A 31 5.28 5.42 2.50
CA PRO A 31 5.06 6.77 3.03
C PRO A 31 4.70 7.80 1.94
N PHE A 32 5.28 7.71 0.73
CA PHE A 32 4.92 8.61 -0.37
C PHE A 32 3.46 8.43 -0.80
N ILE A 33 2.98 7.18 -0.85
CA ILE A 33 1.57 6.88 -1.17
C ILE A 33 0.65 7.50 -0.12
N ASN A 34 0.93 7.27 1.16
CA ASN A 34 0.09 7.78 2.26
C ASN A 34 0.02 9.31 2.29
N VAL A 35 1.14 9.99 2.03
CA VAL A 35 1.16 11.47 1.94
C VAL A 35 0.39 11.93 0.70
N GLY A 36 0.55 11.25 -0.43
CA GLY A 36 -0.22 11.50 -1.64
C GLY A 36 -1.72 11.42 -1.39
N ASP A 37 -2.19 10.33 -0.79
CA ASP A 37 -3.61 10.13 -0.48
C ASP A 37 -4.14 11.18 0.51
N ALA A 38 -3.40 11.49 1.57
CA ALA A 38 -3.80 12.52 2.54
C ALA A 38 -3.94 13.91 1.88
N THR A 39 -3.01 14.27 0.97
CA THR A 39 -3.11 15.53 0.21
C THR A 39 -4.26 15.51 -0.79
N LEU A 40 -4.56 14.35 -1.39
CA LEU A 40 -5.69 14.17 -2.29
C LEU A 40 -7.01 14.39 -1.53
N TYR A 41 -7.17 13.76 -0.35
CA TYR A 41 -8.35 13.94 0.48
C TYR A 41 -8.55 15.41 0.90
N SER A 42 -7.46 16.10 1.26
CA SER A 42 -7.52 17.52 1.65
C SER A 42 -7.84 18.47 0.49
N LYS A 43 -7.38 18.19 -0.74
CA LYS A 43 -7.61 19.05 -1.91
C LYS A 43 -8.90 18.73 -2.67
N LEU A 44 -9.31 17.47 -2.71
CA LEU A 44 -10.48 17.00 -3.45
C LEU A 44 -11.77 17.20 -2.67
N PHE A 45 -11.72 17.15 -1.34
CA PHE A 45 -12.90 17.27 -0.49
C PHE A 45 -12.92 18.58 0.30
N ASN A 46 -14.01 19.31 0.12
CA ASN A 46 -14.41 20.45 0.93
C ASN A 46 -14.42 20.03 2.43
N PRO A 47 -14.11 20.90 3.42
CA PRO A 47 -14.01 20.57 4.86
C PRO A 47 -15.21 19.85 5.52
N VAL A 48 -16.31 19.63 4.81
CA VAL A 48 -17.55 19.04 5.36
C VAL A 48 -17.70 17.54 5.06
N GLY A 49 -16.69 16.87 4.47
CA GLY A 49 -16.75 15.42 4.20
C GLY A 49 -15.46 14.63 4.45
N GLN A 50 -14.36 15.31 4.78
CA GLN A 50 -13.02 14.70 4.87
C GLN A 50 -12.93 13.59 5.92
N ALA A 51 -13.48 13.83 7.12
CA ALA A 51 -13.41 12.88 8.24
C ALA A 51 -14.12 11.55 7.94
N VAL A 52 -15.24 11.58 7.22
CA VAL A 52 -16.02 10.38 6.87
C VAL A 52 -15.25 9.52 5.88
N GLN A 53 -14.67 10.12 4.85
CA GLN A 53 -13.92 9.38 3.83
C GLN A 53 -12.60 8.84 4.34
N GLN A 54 -11.92 9.61 5.20
CA GLN A 54 -10.75 9.12 5.90
C GLN A 54 -11.11 7.92 6.80
N SER A 55 -12.26 7.96 7.48
CA SER A 55 -12.75 6.83 8.27
C SER A 55 -13.04 5.59 7.42
N PHE A 56 -13.64 5.75 6.23
CA PHE A 56 -13.85 4.62 5.30
C PHE A 56 -12.53 4.04 4.77
N TYR A 57 -11.56 4.91 4.47
CA TYR A 57 -10.23 4.47 4.07
C TYR A 57 -9.55 3.66 5.18
N ASP A 58 -9.61 4.14 6.43
CA ASP A 58 -9.03 3.46 7.58
C ASP A 58 -9.69 2.10 7.86
N VAL A 59 -11.03 2.02 7.76
CA VAL A 59 -11.75 0.74 7.87
C VAL A 59 -11.32 -0.25 6.79
N SER A 60 -11.15 0.22 5.55
CA SER A 60 -10.65 -0.61 4.44
C SER A 60 -9.23 -1.12 4.70
N GLN A 61 -8.36 -0.27 5.26
CA GLN A 61 -6.99 -0.65 5.61
C GLN A 61 -6.96 -1.73 6.69
N ILE A 62 -7.79 -1.60 7.73
CA ILE A 62 -7.91 -2.59 8.80
C ILE A 62 -8.45 -3.91 8.23
N PHE A 63 -9.48 -3.86 7.39
CA PHE A 63 -10.03 -5.05 6.74
C PHE A 63 -8.98 -5.79 5.91
N ALA A 64 -8.22 -5.07 5.07
CA ALA A 64 -7.14 -5.65 4.28
C ALA A 64 -6.06 -6.31 5.16
N ARG A 65 -5.72 -5.72 6.30
CA ARG A 65 -4.74 -6.28 7.26
C ARG A 65 -5.21 -7.56 7.93
N VAL A 66 -6.52 -7.77 8.07
CA VAL A 66 -7.09 -9.02 8.59
C VAL A 66 -7.17 -10.09 7.49
N VAL A 67 -7.58 -9.69 6.29
CA VAL A 67 -7.78 -10.62 5.16
C VAL A 67 -6.46 -11.11 4.55
N ALA A 68 -5.46 -10.24 4.46
CA ALA A 68 -4.15 -10.57 3.89
C ALA A 68 -3.46 -11.78 4.54
N PRO A 69 -3.28 -11.85 5.88
CA PRO A 69 -2.63 -13.01 6.52
C PRO A 69 -3.44 -14.29 6.36
N VAL A 70 -4.78 -14.23 6.34
CA VAL A 70 -5.65 -15.40 6.14
C VAL A 70 -5.48 -15.96 4.72
N LEU A 71 -5.49 -15.10 3.71
CA LEU A 71 -5.21 -15.50 2.32
C LEU A 71 -3.79 -16.06 2.18
N CYS A 72 -2.78 -15.36 2.70
CA CYS A 72 -1.40 -15.83 2.64
C CYS A 72 -1.22 -17.19 3.32
N LEU A 73 -1.86 -17.41 4.49
CA LEU A 73 -1.75 -18.67 5.22
C LEU A 73 -2.42 -19.83 4.47
N THR A 74 -3.59 -19.61 3.89
CA THR A 74 -4.31 -20.63 3.11
C THR A 74 -3.57 -20.99 1.82
N ILE A 75 -2.97 -20.01 1.14
CA ILE A 75 -2.18 -20.27 -0.08
C ILE A 75 -0.86 -20.95 0.26
N TYR A 76 -0.24 -20.56 1.38
CA TYR A 76 0.99 -21.19 1.86
C TYR A 76 0.80 -22.68 2.19
N SER A 77 -0.31 -23.05 2.83
CA SER A 77 -0.57 -24.44 3.23
C SER A 77 -0.87 -25.37 2.05
N TRP A 78 -1.45 -24.87 0.96
CA TRP A 78 -1.82 -25.69 -0.21
C TRP A 78 -0.74 -25.76 -1.29
N PHE A 79 -0.02 -24.67 -1.55
CA PHE A 79 0.85 -24.55 -2.74
C PHE A 79 2.31 -24.20 -2.42
N GLY A 80 2.64 -24.05 -1.14
CA GLY A 80 3.98 -23.71 -0.69
C GLY A 80 4.37 -22.23 -0.93
N PRO A 81 5.57 -21.83 -0.49
CA PRO A 81 5.99 -20.42 -0.40
C PRO A 81 6.08 -19.71 -1.76
N ARG A 82 6.39 -20.44 -2.84
CA ARG A 82 6.67 -19.83 -4.16
C ARG A 82 5.45 -19.19 -4.80
N ARG A 83 4.26 -19.78 -4.63
CA ARG A 83 3.01 -19.27 -5.21
C ARG A 83 2.45 -18.04 -4.49
N VAL A 84 2.77 -17.87 -3.21
CA VAL A 84 2.39 -16.66 -2.44
C VAL A 84 3.02 -15.41 -3.06
N TRP A 85 4.28 -15.51 -3.50
CA TRP A 85 4.98 -14.40 -4.15
C TRP A 85 4.37 -14.01 -5.50
N GLU A 86 4.03 -14.97 -6.34
CA GLU A 86 3.36 -14.70 -7.63
C GLU A 86 2.03 -13.95 -7.42
N LEU A 87 1.27 -14.35 -6.40
CA LEU A 87 0.00 -13.72 -6.07
C LEU A 87 0.19 -12.27 -5.58
N LEU A 88 1.27 -12.00 -4.83
CA LEU A 88 1.64 -10.66 -4.41
C LEU A 88 1.98 -9.75 -5.61
N PHE A 89 2.71 -10.26 -6.60
CA PHE A 89 3.02 -9.51 -7.82
C PHE A 89 1.78 -9.25 -8.68
N VAL A 90 0.89 -10.24 -8.79
CA VAL A 90 -0.40 -10.06 -9.48
C VAL A 90 -1.24 -8.99 -8.79
N GLN A 91 -1.32 -9.02 -7.45
CA GLN A 91 -2.04 -8.02 -6.67
C GLN A 91 -1.46 -6.62 -6.89
N LEU A 92 -0.13 -6.47 -6.86
CA LEU A 92 0.54 -5.20 -7.13
C LEU A 92 0.19 -4.68 -8.53
N PHE A 93 0.22 -5.54 -9.54
CA PHE A 93 -0.10 -5.16 -10.91
C PHE A 93 -1.55 -4.68 -11.06
N ILE A 94 -2.50 -5.36 -10.43
CA ILE A 94 -3.92 -4.97 -10.41
C ILE A 94 -4.09 -3.60 -9.75
N VAL A 95 -3.46 -3.37 -8.61
CA VAL A 95 -3.54 -2.08 -7.89
C VAL A 95 -2.94 -0.96 -8.73
N THR A 96 -1.77 -1.17 -9.33
CA THR A 96 -1.15 -0.17 -10.21
C THR A 96 -2.02 0.14 -11.43
N ALA A 97 -2.60 -0.88 -12.06
CA ALA A 97 -3.50 -0.70 -13.20
C ALA A 97 -4.75 0.10 -12.81
N PHE A 98 -5.34 -0.20 -11.64
CA PHE A 98 -6.48 0.54 -11.11
C PHE A 98 -6.09 2.00 -10.87
N TRP A 99 -4.92 2.25 -10.28
CA TRP A 99 -4.49 3.62 -9.99
C TRP A 99 -4.32 4.46 -11.26
N ILE A 100 -3.74 3.89 -12.32
CA ILE A 100 -3.60 4.56 -13.62
C ILE A 100 -4.98 4.86 -14.23
N ALA A 101 -5.91 3.90 -14.19
CA ALA A 101 -7.26 4.09 -14.73
C ALA A 101 -8.04 5.19 -13.99
N PHE A 102 -7.90 5.28 -12.67
CA PHE A 102 -8.59 6.26 -11.85
C PHE A 102 -7.85 7.60 -11.71
N ALA A 103 -6.55 7.67 -12.04
CA ALA A 103 -5.77 8.91 -12.02
C ALA A 103 -6.42 10.02 -12.86
N HIS A 104 -7.03 9.66 -14.00
CA HIS A 104 -7.72 10.62 -14.87
C HIS A 104 -9.03 11.17 -14.27
N ARG A 105 -9.62 10.51 -13.26
CA ARG A 105 -10.84 10.98 -12.58
C ARG A 105 -10.57 11.89 -11.39
N MET A 106 -9.33 12.05 -10.95
CA MET A 106 -8.97 12.89 -9.79
C MET A 106 -8.82 14.38 -10.16
N ILE A 107 -9.72 14.90 -11.01
CA ILE A 107 -9.75 16.33 -11.34
C ILE A 107 -10.44 17.05 -10.17
N PRO A 108 -9.76 17.99 -9.48
CA PRO A 108 -10.30 18.63 -8.29
C PRO A 108 -11.60 19.39 -8.63
N LEU A 109 -12.68 19.06 -7.92
CA LEU A 109 -13.91 19.84 -7.96
C LEU A 109 -13.59 21.21 -7.36
N ARG A 110 -13.59 22.26 -8.21
CA ARG A 110 -13.36 23.64 -7.77
C ARG A 110 -14.35 23.98 -6.63
N PRO A 111 -13.87 24.43 -5.46
CA PRO A 111 -14.76 24.81 -4.38
C PRO A 111 -15.58 26.03 -4.81
N LYS A 112 -16.91 25.95 -4.71
CA LYS A 112 -17.74 27.16 -4.69
C LYS A 112 -17.45 27.87 -3.37
N PRO A 113 -16.98 29.14 -3.36
CA PRO A 113 -16.70 29.85 -2.12
C PRO A 113 -17.97 29.93 -1.27
N ARG A 114 -17.87 29.54 -0.01
CA ARG A 114 -18.96 29.63 0.96
C ARG A 114 -18.82 30.98 1.68
N PRO A 115 -19.89 31.81 1.77
CA PRO A 115 -19.81 33.04 2.54
C PRO A 115 -19.62 32.69 4.02
N VAL A 116 -18.51 33.16 4.60
CA VAL A 116 -18.23 33.08 6.03
C VAL A 116 -19.13 34.11 6.69
N PHE A 117 -20.27 33.68 7.22
CA PHE A 117 -21.07 34.52 8.11
C PHE A 117 -20.34 34.63 9.44
N TYR A 118 -19.62 35.75 9.62
CA TYR A 118 -19.18 36.18 10.93
C TYR A 118 -20.43 36.57 11.74
N LEU A 119 -20.77 35.79 12.77
CA LEU A 119 -21.68 36.26 13.80
C LEU A 119 -20.90 37.24 14.69
N GLY A 120 -21.32 38.51 14.69
CA GLY A 120 -20.87 39.52 15.64
C GLY A 120 -21.48 39.36 17.02
#